data_AF-A0A7X8VTW8-F1
#
_entry.id   AF-A0A7X8VTW8-F1
#
_cell.length_a   1.000
_cell.length_b   1.000
_cell.length_c   1.000
_cell.angle_alpha   90.00
_cell.angle_beta   90.00
_cell.angle_gamma   90.00
#
_symmetry.space_group_name_H-M   'P 1'
#
loop_
_entity.id
_entity.type
_entity.pdbx_description
1 polymer ?
#
loop_
_entity_poly.entity_id
_entity_poly.type
_entity_poly.pdbx_seq_one_letter_code
_entity_poly.pdbx_strand_id
1 'polypeptide(L)'
;MNNWNLEKLYPSFESEQFQNDLVRLDKLVEEIKGFEAKLHDYKDVKGRLLAYIESSIALSEVAERLFSYASLRQSTDSTNVQSLKYLNQLHVKMTELTIVETMFKKWLRDVPDLEGYIALDPVLEEHRFHFMELKSQAMHLL
;
A
#
# COMPACT_ATOMS: atom_id res chain seq x y z
N MET A 1 11.98 -31.05 -12.35
CA MET A 1 12.00 -29.72 -11.71
C MET A 1 10.66 -29.56 -11.03
N ASN A 2 10.61 -29.45 -9.69
CA ASN A 2 9.36 -29.25 -8.97
C ASN A 2 8.98 -27.78 -9.06
N ASN A 3 8.10 -27.44 -9.99
CA ASN A 3 7.53 -26.10 -10.06
C ASN A 3 6.63 -25.88 -8.85
N TRP A 4 6.74 -24.71 -8.22
CA TRP A 4 5.87 -24.31 -7.12
C TRP A 4 4.42 -24.28 -7.62
N ASN A 5 3.49 -24.87 -6.88
CA ASN A 5 2.07 -24.75 -7.25
C ASN A 5 1.57 -23.35 -6.86
N LEU A 6 1.52 -22.46 -7.85
CA LEU A 6 1.05 -21.09 -7.71
C LEU A 6 -0.48 -20.96 -7.89
N GLU A 7 -1.21 -22.04 -8.19
CA GLU A 7 -2.67 -22.01 -8.39
C GLU A 7 -3.41 -21.57 -7.11
N LYS A 8 -2.79 -21.76 -5.94
CA LYS A 8 -3.31 -21.26 -4.66
C LYS A 8 -3.28 -19.74 -4.54
N LEU A 9 -2.41 -19.06 -5.30
CA LEU A 9 -2.38 -17.60 -5.41
C LEU A 9 -3.29 -17.16 -6.57
N TYR A 10 -2.99 -17.63 -7.79
CA TYR A 10 -3.80 -17.40 -8.97
C TYR A 10 -3.64 -18.57 -9.98
N PRO A 11 -4.74 -19.01 -10.63
CA PRO A 11 -4.66 -20.01 -11.69
C PRO A 11 -3.83 -19.57 -12.90
N SER A 12 -4.02 -18.33 -13.35
CA SER A 12 -3.28 -17.71 -14.45
C SER A 12 -3.39 -16.19 -14.36
N PHE A 13 -2.66 -15.48 -15.25
CA PHE A 13 -2.82 -14.04 -15.37
C PHE A 13 -4.18 -13.65 -15.93
N GLU A 14 -4.83 -14.51 -16.72
CA GLU A 14 -6.17 -14.30 -17.29
C GLU A 14 -7.30 -14.70 -16.33
N SER A 15 -6.95 -15.30 -15.19
CA SER A 15 -7.95 -15.72 -14.20
C SER A 15 -8.75 -14.53 -13.69
N GLU A 16 -10.05 -14.75 -13.45
CA GLU A 16 -10.95 -13.73 -12.93
C GLU A 16 -10.42 -13.16 -11.60
N GLN A 17 -9.81 -14.01 -10.76
CA GLN A 17 -9.22 -13.60 -9.49
C GLN A 17 -8.08 -12.60 -9.68
N PHE A 18 -7.16 -12.86 -10.63
CA PHE A 18 -6.04 -11.96 -10.89
C PHE A 18 -6.52 -10.63 -11.49
N GLN A 19 -7.43 -10.70 -12.46
CA GLN A 19 -7.97 -9.49 -13.10
C GLN A 19 -8.80 -8.65 -12.12
N ASN A 20 -9.58 -9.27 -11.24
CA ASN A 20 -10.34 -8.54 -10.22
C ASN A 20 -9.42 -7.86 -9.20
N ASP A 21 -8.31 -8.49 -8.81
CA ASP A 21 -7.33 -7.86 -7.93
C ASP A 21 -6.58 -6.70 -8.60
N LEU A 22 -6.31 -6.77 -9.92
CA LEU A 22 -5.80 -5.61 -10.67
C LEU A 22 -6.78 -4.43 -10.66
N VAL A 23 -8.07 -4.70 -10.90
CA VAL A 23 -9.11 -3.66 -10.84
C VAL A 23 -9.26 -3.10 -9.42
N ARG A 24 -9.14 -3.96 -8.39
CA ARG A 24 -9.16 -3.53 -6.99
C ARG A 24 -7.95 -2.66 -6.67
N LEU A 25 -6.77 -3.03 -7.13
CA LEU A 25 -5.54 -2.24 -6.98
C LEU A 25 -5.71 -0.86 -7.62
N ASP A 26 -6.26 -0.78 -8.83
CA ASP A 26 -6.50 0.49 -9.52
C ASP A 26 -7.42 1.43 -8.72
N LYS A 27 -8.49 0.89 -8.14
CA LYS A 27 -9.39 1.66 -7.29
C LYS A 27 -8.69 2.16 -6.02
N LEU A 28 -7.93 1.29 -5.35
CA LEU A 28 -7.17 1.66 -4.15
C LEU A 28 -6.13 2.74 -4.45
N VAL A 29 -5.43 2.65 -5.58
CA VAL A 29 -4.45 3.66 -6.01
C VAL A 29 -5.11 5.02 -6.16
N GLU A 30 -6.26 5.08 -6.84
CA GLU A 30 -6.99 6.35 -7.03
C GLU A 30 -7.60 6.88 -5.72
N GLU A 31 -8.11 6.01 -4.85
CA GLU A 31 -8.60 6.39 -3.52
C GLU A 31 -7.49 6.99 -2.65
N ILE A 32 -6.30 6.38 -2.65
CA ILE A 32 -5.13 6.88 -1.92
C ILE A 32 -4.64 8.20 -2.52
N LYS A 33 -4.60 8.34 -3.84
CA LYS A 33 -4.27 9.63 -4.50
C LYS A 33 -5.25 10.74 -4.09
N GLY A 34 -6.52 10.43 -3.93
CA GLY A 34 -7.53 11.37 -3.42
C GLY A 34 -7.32 11.78 -1.94
N PHE A 35 -6.48 11.07 -1.19
CA PHE A 35 -6.22 11.35 0.22
C PHE A 35 -5.47 12.66 0.45
N GLU A 36 -4.68 13.12 -0.52
CA GLU A 36 -3.96 14.41 -0.49
C GLU A 36 -4.87 15.58 -0.07
N ALA A 37 -6.08 15.63 -0.61
CA ALA A 37 -7.04 16.70 -0.32
C ALA A 37 -7.45 16.75 1.15
N LYS A 38 -7.21 15.69 1.94
CA LYS A 38 -7.54 15.62 3.36
C LYS A 38 -6.39 16.09 4.27
N LEU A 39 -5.20 16.38 3.75
CA LEU A 39 -3.99 16.63 4.56
C LEU A 39 -3.69 18.12 4.84
N HIS A 40 -4.70 19.00 4.77
CA HIS A 40 -4.51 20.46 4.84
C HIS A 40 -4.79 21.10 6.21
N ASP A 41 -5.33 20.36 7.18
CA ASP A 41 -5.59 20.85 8.54
C ASP A 41 -5.43 19.74 9.60
N TYR A 42 -5.87 19.96 10.84
CA TYR A 42 -5.81 18.96 11.92
C TYR A 42 -7.17 18.78 12.63
N LYS A 43 -8.29 19.01 11.95
CA LYS A 43 -9.62 18.94 12.57
C LYS A 43 -10.11 17.51 12.84
N ASP A 44 -9.67 16.56 12.02
CA ASP A 44 -10.03 15.14 12.11
C ASP A 44 -8.78 14.25 12.01
N VAL A 45 -7.86 14.43 12.96
CA VAL A 45 -6.60 13.67 12.99
C VAL A 45 -6.88 12.18 13.08
N LYS A 46 -7.71 11.75 14.05
CA LYS A 46 -8.03 10.34 14.26
C LYS A 46 -8.63 9.68 13.01
N GLY A 47 -9.63 10.32 12.38
CA GLY A 47 -10.26 9.79 11.17
C GLY A 47 -9.30 9.67 10.00
N ARG A 48 -8.34 10.60 9.87
CA ARG A 48 -7.29 10.54 8.84
C ARG A 48 -6.26 9.45 9.11
N LEU A 49 -5.86 9.25 10.36
CA LEU A 49 -4.98 8.14 10.72
C LEU A 49 -5.63 6.79 10.39
N LEU A 50 -6.91 6.62 10.74
CA LEU A 50 -7.67 5.41 10.44
C LEU A 50 -7.79 5.17 8.94
N ALA A 51 -8.23 6.18 8.20
CA ALA A 51 -8.36 6.06 6.74
C ALA A 51 -7.01 5.72 6.08
N TYR A 52 -5.91 6.33 6.53
CA TYR A 52 -4.59 6.03 5.98
C TYR A 52 -4.19 4.57 6.24
N ILE A 53 -4.31 4.09 7.48
CA ILE A 53 -3.85 2.72 7.81
C ILE A 53 -4.74 1.65 7.16
N GLU A 54 -6.06 1.86 7.12
CA GLU A 54 -6.99 0.94 6.46
C GLU A 54 -6.71 0.86 4.96
N SER A 55 -6.52 2.00 4.29
CA SER A 55 -6.16 2.01 2.86
C SER A 55 -4.77 1.39 2.61
N SER A 56 -3.82 1.61 3.52
CA SER A 56 -2.47 1.04 3.40
C SER A 56 -2.47 -0.48 3.55
N ILE A 57 -3.23 -1.02 4.52
CA ILE A 57 -3.41 -2.46 4.70
C ILE A 57 -4.08 -3.07 3.46
N ALA A 58 -5.20 -2.49 3.01
CA ALA A 58 -5.93 -2.99 1.84
C ALA A 58 -5.08 -2.97 0.56
N LEU A 59 -4.25 -1.93 0.39
CA LEU A 59 -3.30 -1.83 -0.71
C LEU A 59 -2.24 -2.92 -0.63
N SER A 60 -1.59 -3.07 0.53
CA SER A 60 -0.52 -4.05 0.74
C SER A 60 -1.01 -5.47 0.48
N GLU A 61 -2.18 -5.85 1.01
CA GLU A 61 -2.73 -7.20 0.80
C GLU A 61 -2.88 -7.57 -0.69
N VAL A 62 -3.45 -6.65 -1.48
CA VAL A 62 -3.69 -6.88 -2.91
C VAL A 62 -2.38 -6.81 -3.71
N ALA A 63 -1.56 -5.79 -3.44
CA ALA A 63 -0.30 -5.58 -4.13
C ALA A 63 0.67 -6.75 -3.86
N GLU A 64 0.84 -7.17 -2.61
CA GLU A 64 1.71 -8.29 -2.25
C GLU A 64 1.30 -9.58 -2.96
N ARG A 65 0.00 -9.86 -3.06
CA ARG A 65 -0.49 -11.07 -3.76
C ARG A 65 -0.18 -11.03 -5.25
N LEU A 66 -0.40 -9.88 -5.89
CA LEU A 66 -0.10 -9.66 -7.31
C LEU A 66 1.41 -9.74 -7.60
N PHE A 67 2.22 -9.03 -6.80
CA PHE A 67 3.68 -9.03 -6.92
C PHE A 67 4.25 -10.42 -6.67
N SER A 68 3.77 -11.13 -5.64
CA SER A 68 4.24 -12.47 -5.31
C SER A 68 4.01 -13.43 -6.48
N TYR A 69 2.82 -13.43 -7.06
CA TYR A 69 2.53 -14.29 -8.20
C TYR A 69 3.40 -13.97 -9.43
N ALA A 70 3.50 -12.69 -9.81
CA ALA A 70 4.29 -12.28 -10.95
C ALA A 70 5.80 -12.54 -10.73
N SER A 71 6.32 -12.28 -9.53
CA SER A 71 7.72 -12.49 -9.17
C SER A 71 8.09 -13.96 -9.14
N LEU A 72 7.22 -14.82 -8.59
CA LEU A 72 7.44 -16.27 -8.58
C LEU A 72 7.40 -16.87 -9.98
N ARG A 73 6.52 -16.38 -10.87
CA ARG A 73 6.54 -16.77 -12.29
C ARG A 73 7.85 -16.34 -12.96
N GLN A 74 8.26 -15.10 -12.76
CA GLN A 74 9.50 -14.54 -13.30
C GLN A 74 10.76 -15.27 -12.80
N SER A 75 10.77 -15.75 -11.54
CA SER A 75 11.91 -16.48 -10.99
C SER A 75 12.03 -17.90 -11.54
N THR A 76 10.89 -18.53 -11.87
CA THR A 76 10.87 -19.85 -12.53
C THR A 76 11.17 -19.78 -14.03
N ASP A 77 10.80 -18.68 -14.68
CA ASP A 77 11.08 -18.42 -16.10
C ASP A 77 11.42 -16.94 -16.27
N SER A 78 12.72 -16.64 -16.33
CA SER A 78 13.21 -15.26 -16.49
C SER A 78 12.92 -14.65 -17.86
N THR A 79 12.45 -15.44 -18.83
CA THR A 79 12.07 -14.98 -20.17
C THR A 79 10.57 -14.76 -20.32
N ASN A 80 9.80 -14.98 -19.25
CA ASN A 80 8.36 -14.77 -19.25
C ASN A 80 8.02 -13.28 -19.37
N VAL A 81 7.69 -12.86 -20.59
CA VAL A 81 7.35 -11.47 -20.91
C VAL A 81 6.09 -11.00 -20.17
N GLN A 82 5.17 -11.90 -19.86
CA GLN A 82 3.92 -11.55 -19.20
C GLN A 82 4.14 -11.22 -17.71
N SER A 83 4.93 -12.00 -16.98
CA SER A 83 5.29 -11.66 -15.60
C SER A 83 6.08 -10.35 -15.53
N LEU A 84 7.05 -10.15 -16.42
CA LEU A 84 7.81 -8.90 -16.49
C LEU A 84 6.91 -7.69 -16.77
N LYS A 85 5.96 -7.83 -17.70
CA LYS A 85 4.97 -6.79 -18.00
C LYS A 85 4.17 -6.41 -16.75
N TYR A 86 3.62 -7.38 -16.03
CA TYR A 86 2.83 -7.09 -14.84
C TYR A 86 3.67 -6.52 -13.71
N LEU A 87 4.88 -7.02 -13.47
CA LEU A 87 5.80 -6.43 -12.47
C LEU A 87 6.07 -4.95 -12.76
N ASN A 88 6.35 -4.61 -14.01
CA ASN A 88 6.56 -3.22 -14.42
C ASN A 88 5.31 -2.36 -14.17
N GLN A 89 4.13 -2.86 -14.53
CA GLN A 89 2.87 -2.15 -14.30
C GLN A 89 2.60 -1.92 -12.81
N LEU A 90 2.82 -2.94 -11.97
CA LEU A 90 2.64 -2.83 -10.53
C LEU A 90 3.64 -1.83 -9.92
N HIS A 91 4.91 -1.85 -10.33
CA HIS A 91 5.92 -0.89 -9.87
C HIS A 91 5.58 0.56 -10.23
N VAL A 92 5.06 0.81 -11.43
CA VAL A 92 4.58 2.15 -11.83
C VAL A 92 3.48 2.61 -10.88
N LYS A 93 2.48 1.76 -10.61
CA LYS A 93 1.37 2.09 -9.69
C LYS A 93 1.87 2.43 -8.28
N MET A 94 2.82 1.67 -7.75
CA MET A 94 3.39 1.96 -6.42
C MET A 94 4.13 3.30 -6.42
N THR A 95 4.84 3.62 -7.51
CA THR A 95 5.57 4.89 -7.64
C THR A 95 4.63 6.09 -7.66
N GLU A 96 3.41 5.96 -8.19
CA GLU A 96 2.39 7.02 -8.17
C GLU A 96 1.94 7.38 -6.74
N LEU A 97 2.09 6.47 -5.78
CA LEU A 97 1.67 6.68 -4.38
C LEU A 97 2.74 7.35 -3.51
N THR A 98 3.99 7.38 -3.97
CA THR A 98 5.13 7.97 -3.23
C THR A 98 4.86 9.43 -2.82
N ILE A 99 4.17 10.19 -3.67
CA ILE A 99 3.83 11.60 -3.35
C ILE A 99 2.85 11.68 -2.18
N VAL A 100 1.81 10.84 -2.17
CA VAL A 100 0.82 10.80 -1.09
C VAL A 100 1.47 10.36 0.21
N GLU A 101 2.32 9.33 0.17
CA GLU A 101 3.06 8.87 1.34
C GLU A 101 3.95 9.99 1.91
N THR A 102 4.66 10.71 1.05
CA THR A 102 5.50 11.84 1.44
C THR A 102 4.67 12.95 2.10
N MET A 103 3.51 13.26 1.52
CA MET A 103 2.59 14.26 2.08
C MET A 103 2.02 13.82 3.42
N PHE A 104 1.63 12.56 3.55
CA PHE A 104 1.14 12.01 4.80
C PHE A 104 2.20 12.08 5.89
N LYS A 105 3.45 11.67 5.59
CA LYS A 105 4.58 11.79 6.53
C LYS A 105 4.78 13.23 7.00
N LYS A 106 4.76 14.21 6.07
CA LYS A 106 4.87 15.64 6.41
C LYS A 106 3.72 16.12 7.30
N TRP A 107 2.49 15.74 6.97
CA TRP A 107 1.32 16.06 7.79
C TRP A 107 1.43 15.43 9.19
N LEU A 108 1.79 14.15 9.27
CA LEU A 108 1.91 13.37 10.51
C LEU A 108 2.98 13.94 11.46
N ARG A 109 4.09 14.42 10.90
CA ARG A 109 5.16 15.11 11.65
C ARG A 109 4.61 16.25 12.51
N ASP A 110 3.72 17.02 11.92
CA ASP A 110 3.21 18.28 12.48
C ASP A 110 1.91 18.08 13.27
N VAL A 111 1.37 16.86 13.34
CA VAL A 111 0.24 16.49 14.23
C VAL A 111 0.62 16.73 15.70
N PRO A 112 -0.09 17.61 16.42
CA PRO A 112 0.05 17.78 17.86
C PRO A 112 -0.46 16.54 18.59
N ASP A 113 0.21 16.11 19.65
CA ASP A 113 -0.22 15.00 20.52
C ASP A 113 -0.64 13.72 19.75
N LEU A 114 0.20 13.31 18.78
CA LEU A 114 -0.07 12.12 17.96
C LEU A 114 -0.37 10.86 18.79
N GLU A 115 0.40 10.63 19.86
CA GLU A 115 0.19 9.47 20.74
C GLU A 115 -1.19 9.51 21.42
N GLY A 116 -1.65 10.70 21.84
CA GLY A 116 -2.99 10.90 22.37
C GLY A 116 -4.07 10.46 21.37
N TYR A 117 -3.94 10.81 20.09
CA TYR A 117 -4.89 10.37 19.06
C TYR A 117 -4.84 8.87 18.78
N ILE A 118 -3.65 8.26 18.81
CA ILE A 118 -3.47 6.83 18.60
C ILE A 118 -4.17 6.03 19.71
N ALA A 119 -4.01 6.44 20.97
CA ALA A 119 -4.59 5.76 22.12
C ALA A 119 -6.14 5.80 22.17
N LEU A 120 -6.78 6.62 21.34
CA LEU A 120 -8.25 6.72 21.26
C LEU A 120 -8.90 5.60 20.43
N ASP A 121 -8.12 4.80 19.70
CA ASP A 121 -8.65 3.79 18.80
C ASP A 121 -7.82 2.49 18.80
N PRO A 122 -8.43 1.31 19.01
CA PRO A 122 -7.70 0.04 19.05
C PRO A 122 -6.90 -0.27 17.78
N VAL A 123 -7.42 0.09 16.59
CA VAL A 123 -6.72 -0.17 15.33
C VAL A 123 -5.48 0.70 15.23
N LEU A 124 -5.58 1.96 15.67
CA LEU A 124 -4.43 2.86 15.70
C LEU A 124 -3.38 2.38 16.71
N GLU A 125 -3.81 1.94 17.90
CA GLU A 125 -2.90 1.45 18.94
C GLU A 125 -2.14 0.19 18.49
N GLU A 126 -2.81 -0.74 17.81
CA GLU A 126 -2.16 -1.91 17.20
C GLU A 126 -1.04 -1.51 16.22
N HIS A 127 -1.23 -0.38 15.53
CA HIS A 127 -0.29 0.18 14.56
C HIS A 127 0.56 1.32 15.13
N ARG A 128 0.61 1.50 16.46
CA ARG A 128 1.34 2.60 17.10
C ARG A 128 2.79 2.68 16.65
N PHE A 129 3.50 1.55 16.65
CA PHE A 129 4.89 1.50 16.21
C PHE A 129 5.05 2.04 14.78
N HIS A 130 4.17 1.64 13.86
CA HIS A 130 4.21 2.09 12.47
C HIS A 130 4.06 3.61 12.35
N PHE A 131 3.08 4.22 13.03
CA PHE A 131 2.90 5.67 12.99
C PHE A 131 4.07 6.44 13.61
N MET A 132 4.66 5.92 14.69
CA MET A 132 5.82 6.55 15.32
C MET A 132 7.06 6.48 14.41
N GLU A 133 7.26 5.36 13.71
CA GLU A 133 8.32 5.23 12.69
C GLU A 133 8.10 6.20 11.52
N LEU A 134 6.88 6.32 11.01
CA LEU A 134 6.56 7.28 9.95
C LEU A 134 6.85 8.73 10.38
N LYS A 135 6.48 9.08 11.62
CA LYS A 135 6.77 10.40 12.19
C LYS A 135 8.28 10.64 12.35
N SER A 136 9.03 9.63 12.80
CA SER A 136 10.50 9.71 12.92
C SER A 136 11.16 9.91 11.55
N GLN A 137 10.78 9.12 10.54
CA GLN A 137 11.27 9.27 9.18
C GLN A 137 10.99 10.68 8.62
N ALA A 138 9.80 11.22 8.91
CA ALA A 138 9.40 12.56 8.48
C ALA A 138 10.26 13.69 9.07
N MET A 139 10.86 13.49 10.24
CA MET A 139 11.79 14.47 10.85
C MET A 139 13.13 14.53 10.11
N HIS A 140 13.48 13.50 9.34
CA HIS A 140 14.71 13.41 8.56
C HIS A 140 14.50 13.68 7.06
N LEU A 141 13.26 13.92 6.63
CA LEU A 141 12.96 14.37 5.28
C LEU A 141 13.40 15.84 5.12
N LEU A 142 14.39 16.06 4.25
CA LEU A 142 14.87 17.39 3.83
C LEU A 142 13.77 18.22 3.14
#